data_AF-Q2H272-F1
#
_entry.id   AF-Q2H272-F1
#
_cell.length_a   1.000
_cell.length_b   1.000
_cell.length_c   1.000
_cell.angle_alpha   90.00
_cell.angle_beta   90.00
_cell.angle_gamma   90.00
#
_symmetry.space_group_name_H-M   'P 1'
#
loop_
_entity.id
_entity.type
_entity.pdbx_description
1 polymer ?
#
loop_
_entity_poly.entity_id
_entity_poly.type
_entity_poly.pdbx_seq_one_letter_code
_entity_poly.pdbx_strand_id
1 'polypeptide(L)' 'MHLGCDGVFVGSGIFKDAETPEHAAKRARAIVKATTQFTDKKALIEASIEHGEAMRGISNAGLKPEEKMSGRGW' A
#
# COMPACT_ATOMS: atom_id res chain seq x y z
N MET A 1 0.04 -11.40 -0.32
CA MET A 1 0.42 -12.72 -0.85
C MET A 1 0.40 -13.81 0.21
N HIS A 2 1.09 -13.68 1.36
CA HIS A 2 1.07 -14.70 2.43
C HIS A 2 -0.31 -15.17 2.92
N LEU A 3 -1.35 -14.34 2.79
CA LEU A 3 -2.74 -14.69 3.11
C LEU A 3 -3.49 -15.39 1.96
N GLY A 4 -2.80 -15.81 0.90
CA GLY A 4 -3.36 -16.60 -0.21
C GLY A 4 -3.95 -15.79 -1.37
N CYS A 5 -3.74 -14.48 -1.44
CA CYS A 5 -4.20 -13.67 -2.59
C CYS A 5 -3.32 -13.87 -3.83
N ASP A 6 -3.93 -13.89 -5.02
CA ASP A 6 -3.23 -14.00 -6.32
C ASP A 6 -2.52 -12.71 -6.76
N GLY A 7 -2.90 -11.58 -6.19
CA GLY A 7 -2.33 -10.27 -6.49
C GLY A 7 -2.88 -9.18 -5.59
N VAL A 8 -2.42 -7.94 -5.82
CA VAL A 8 -2.86 -6.75 -5.08
C VAL A 8 -3.16 -5.60 -6.04
N PHE A 9 -4.18 -4.82 -5.73
CA PHE A 9 -4.50 -3.56 -6.43
C PHE A 9 -4.05 -2.39 -5.57
N VAL A 10 -3.30 -1.46 -6.16
CA VAL A 10 -2.83 -0.25 -5.47
C VAL A 10 -3.00 0.97 -6.36
N GLY A 11 -3.73 1.97 -5.85
CA GLY A 11 -3.85 3.28 -6.48
C GLY A 11 -3.24 4.37 -5.61
N SER A 12 -3.99 4.79 -4.59
CA SER A 12 -3.63 5.93 -3.74
C SER A 12 -2.29 5.78 -3.02
N GLY A 13 -1.93 4.57 -2.61
CA GLY A 13 -0.64 4.28 -1.97
C GLY A 13 0.59 4.52 -2.87
N ILE A 14 0.39 4.57 -4.20
CA ILE A 14 1.45 4.92 -5.16
C ILE A 14 1.44 6.43 -5.44
N PHE A 15 0.25 7.00 -5.70
CA PHE A 15 0.16 8.31 -6.37
C PHE A 15 -0.34 9.47 -5.50
N LYS A 16 -1.20 9.24 -4.50
CA LYS A 16 -1.95 10.33 -3.85
C LYS A 16 -1.03 11.35 -3.15
N ASP A 17 -0.07 10.82 -2.40
CA ASP A 17 0.90 11.60 -1.63
C ASP A 17 2.32 11.41 -2.21
N ALA A 18 2.43 11.24 -3.53
CA ALA A 18 3.72 11.21 -4.22
C ALA A 18 4.20 12.64 -4.51
N GLU A 19 5.41 12.96 -4.07
CA GLU A 19 6.00 14.29 -4.28
C GLU A 19 6.37 14.55 -5.75
N THR A 20 6.82 13.50 -6.45
CA THR A 20 7.23 13.56 -7.85
C THR A 20 6.84 12.28 -8.62
N PRO A 21 6.80 12.31 -9.96
CA PRO A 21 6.62 11.10 -10.77
C PRO A 21 7.67 10.01 -10.47
N GLU A 22 8.92 10.39 -10.22
CA GLU A 22 10.00 9.47 -9.85
C GLU A 22 9.73 8.79 -8.51
N HIS A 23 9.19 9.56 -7.55
CA HIS A 23 8.78 9.04 -6.24
C HIS A 23 7.65 8.01 -6.39
N ALA A 24 6.61 8.32 -7.17
CA ALA A 24 5.54 7.36 -7.49
C ALA A 24 6.10 6.10 -8.17
N ALA A 25 7.01 6.25 -9.13
CA ALA A 25 7.64 5.14 -9.83
C ALA A 25 8.50 4.27 -8.88
N LYS A 26 9.18 4.88 -7.91
CA LYS A 26 9.95 4.15 -6.88
C LYS A 26 9.02 3.30 -6.00
N ARG A 27 7.90 3.86 -5.53
CA ARG A 27 6.87 3.14 -4.77
C ARG A 27 6.26 1.99 -5.57
N ALA A 28 5.92 2.24 -6.84
CA ALA A 28 5.37 1.22 -7.72
C ALA A 28 6.34 0.03 -7.89
N ARG A 29 7.62 0.31 -8.17
CA ARG A 29 8.66 -0.73 -8.29
C ARG A 29 8.83 -1.53 -7.00
N ALA A 30 8.79 -0.86 -5.85
CA ALA A 30 8.86 -1.51 -4.54
C ALA A 30 7.69 -2.47 -4.29
N ILE A 31 6.45 -2.03 -4.56
CA ILE A 31 5.25 -2.87 -4.41
C ILE A 31 5.32 -4.09 -5.33
N VAL A 32 5.74 -3.90 -6.59
CA VAL A 32 5.93 -5.01 -7.53
C VAL A 32 6.98 -5.99 -7.01
N LYS A 33 8.15 -5.51 -6.58
CA LYS A 33 9.21 -6.36 -6.00
C LYS A 33 8.72 -7.15 -4.80
N ALA A 34 8.04 -6.48 -3.86
CA ALA A 34 7.51 -7.10 -2.64
C ALA A 34 6.40 -8.12 -2.94
N THR A 35 5.57 -7.87 -3.95
CA THR A 35 4.51 -8.79 -4.37
C THR A 35 5.11 -10.05 -5.02
N THR A 36 6.08 -9.87 -5.91
CA THR A 36 6.74 -10.97 -6.63
C THR A 36 7.60 -11.84 -5.70
N GLN A 37 8.34 -11.22 -4.78
CA GLN A 37 9.30 -11.90 -3.90
C GLN A 37 8.82 -11.97 -2.45
N PHE A 38 7.51 -12.12 -2.23
CA PHE A 38 6.91 -11.93 -0.91
C PHE A 38 7.42 -12.89 0.18
N THR A 39 8.02 -14.03 -0.17
CA THR A 39 8.60 -15.00 0.79
C THR A 39 10.07 -14.72 1.12
N ASP A 40 10.74 -13.87 0.34
CA ASP A 40 12.14 -13.50 0.57
C ASP A 40 12.23 -12.28 1.49
N LYS A 41 12.63 -12.53 2.74
CA LYS A 41 12.78 -11.49 3.78
C LYS A 41 13.76 -10.39 3.36
N LYS A 42 14.83 -10.73 2.65
CA LYS A 42 15.83 -9.74 2.21
C LYS A 42 15.25 -8.85 1.12
N ALA A 43 14.56 -9.43 0.15
CA ALA A 43 13.88 -8.68 -0.90
C ALA A 43 12.80 -7.74 -0.34
N LEU A 44 12.06 -8.18 0.69
CA LEU A 44 11.07 -7.34 1.39
C LEU A 44 11.70 -6.16 2.13
N ILE A 45 12.81 -6.39 2.83
CA ILE A 45 13.57 -5.31 3.48
C ILE A 45 14.01 -4.29 2.43
N GLU A 46 14.69 -4.73 1.37
CA GLU A 46 15.13 -3.84 0.29
C GLU A 46 13.98 -3.08 -0.38
N ALA A 47 12.83 -3.75 -0.56
CA ALA A 47 11.64 -3.11 -1.12
C ALA A 47 11.00 -2.10 -0.16
N SER A 48 11.32 -2.08 1.13
CA SER A 48 10.68 -1.20 2.13
C SER A 48 11.46 0.08 2.44
N ILE A 49 12.70 0.21 1.96
CA ILE A 49 13.59 1.33 2.32
C ILE A 49 13.48 2.46 1.27
N GLU A 50 13.60 3.70 1.74
CA GLU A 50 13.74 4.92 0.92
C GLU A 50 12.52 5.35 0.08
N HIS A 51 11.29 5.18 0.59
CA HIS A 51 10.05 5.56 -0.12
C HIS A 51 9.32 6.78 0.45
N GLY A 52 10.02 7.57 1.28
CA GLY A 52 9.45 8.72 1.97
C GLY A 52 8.27 8.36 2.87
N GLU A 53 7.44 9.36 3.17
CA GLU A 53 6.24 9.20 3.98
C GLU A 53 5.12 8.52 3.20
N ALA A 54 4.57 7.42 3.73
CA ALA A 54 3.42 6.74 3.14
C ALA A 54 2.17 7.64 3.17
N MET A 55 1.16 7.28 2.37
CA MET A 55 -0.08 8.05 2.35
C MET A 55 -0.76 8.05 3.72
N ARG A 56 -1.44 9.15 4.08
CA ARG A 56 -2.27 9.16 5.30
C ARG A 56 -3.55 8.36 5.10
N GLY A 57 -3.75 7.37 5.96
CA GLY A 57 -5.00 6.63 6.07
C GLY A 57 -6.10 7.44 6.78
N ILE A 58 -7.35 7.06 6.56
CA ILE A 58 -8.51 7.61 7.26
C ILE A 58 -9.04 6.52 8.20
N SER A 59 -9.22 6.86 9.48
CA SER A 59 -9.77 5.93 10.47
C SER A 59 -11.26 5.69 10.21
N ASN A 60 -11.71 4.45 10.36
CA ASN A 60 -13.11 4.06 10.23
C ASN A 60 -14.04 4.82 11.20
N ALA A 61 -13.55 5.21 12.38
CA ALA A 61 -14.31 5.99 13.35
C ALA A 61 -14.68 7.39 12.84
N GLY A 62 -13.88 7.94 11.92
CA GLY A 62 -14.10 9.27 11.32
C GLY A 62 -14.92 9.27 10.03
N LEU A 63 -15.28 8.09 9.51
CA LEU A 63 -16.05 7.97 8.26
C LEU A 63 -17.55 8.14 8.51
N LYS A 64 -18.23 8.80 7.57
CA LYS A 64 -19.70 8.86 7.57
C LYS A 64 -20.28 7.45 7.31
N PRO A 65 -21.51 7.15 7.76
CA PRO A 65 -22.12 5.84 7.56
C PRO A 65 -22.13 5.38 6.10
N GLU A 66 -22.30 6.30 5.14
CA GLU A 66 -22.37 5.99 3.71
C GLU A 66 -21.00 5.67 3.09
N GLU A 67 -19.91 6.07 3.75
CA GLU A 67 -18.53 5.84 3.29
C GLU A 67 -17.97 4.51 3.82
N LYS A 68 -18.66 3.86 4.77
CA LYS A 68 -18.23 2.59 5.35
C LYS A 68 -18.59 1.43 4.42
N MET A 69 -17.61 0.58 4.12
CA MET A 69 -17.81 -0.64 3.32
C MET A 69 -18.76 -1.66 3.98
N SER A 70 -18.90 -1.64 5.31
CA SER A 70 -19.80 -2.51 6.06
C SER A 70 -20.32 -1.76 7.29
N GLY A 71 -21.62 -1.90 7.56
CA GLY A 71 -22.26 -1.36 8.78
C GLY A 71 -22.08 -2.22 10.04
N ARG A 72 -21.21 -3.24 10.01
CA ARG A 72 -21.00 -4.20 11.10
C ARG A 72 -19.53 -4.22 11.51
N GLY A 73 -19.27 -4.32 12.80
CA GLY A 73 -17.95 -4.20 13.43
C GLY A 73 -17.91 -2.98 14.33
N TRP A 74 -17.48 -3.16 15.59
CA TRP A 74 -17.32 -2.08 16.58
C TRP A 74 -16.30 -1.04 16.11
#